data_AF-K2NEC6-F1
#
_entry.id   AF-K2NEC6-F1
#
_cell.length_a   1.000
_cell.length_b   1.000
_cell.length_c   1.000
_cell.angle_alpha   90.00
_cell.angle_beta   90.00
_cell.angle_gamma   90.00
#
_symmetry.space_group_name_H-M   'P 1'
#
loop_
_entity.id
_entity.type
_entity.pdbx_description
1 polymer ?
#
loop_
_entity_poly.entity_id
_entity_poly.type
_entity_poly.pdbx_seq_one_letter_code
_entity_poly.pdbx_strand_id
1 'polypeptide(L)'
;MRQSFPSCVFHRHEVMEKSEYMCVCAQLTELYDLFCQQAKQVDAFASADSKPNVYSTSLALHESISMTASDADYDSLTRCHIIETLTEDQVTFFWEHAVMFAAEHILSSSPVSLRRGKVVRGVFITRNAVADFSVGLITQGTWRDQRLQAAVSQFSGPHTLNKVYVELPLCAAYRAAKVRLWWEPRVERVTPHRVMPPVKVILDQQQQQEQVDKTKLCGYAAVNVFLCRPAASRLCGTTRKLLNGADGGTAGKAEVPAAEKRRWDIKSKAAAFSIDDSQGAARCREQASWWRSVVLHFDDLFVLEEGEHLVGVEVERLPSYKAFIPALYGHLAPFLVVDHENA
;
A
#
# COMPACT_ATOMS: atom_id res chain seq x y z
N MET A 1 10.37 17.08 -15.46
CA MET A 1 10.47 15.83 -14.67
C MET A 1 11.93 15.60 -14.35
N ARG A 2 12.34 15.61 -13.07
CA ARG A 2 13.71 15.19 -12.71
C ARG A 2 13.80 13.69 -13.00
N GLN A 3 14.74 13.28 -13.83
CA GLN A 3 15.08 11.86 -14.01
C GLN A 3 15.57 11.35 -12.66
N SER A 4 14.69 10.73 -11.89
CA SER A 4 15.10 9.98 -10.70
C SER A 4 15.80 8.73 -11.21
N PHE A 5 17.09 8.60 -10.94
CA PHE A 5 17.78 7.34 -11.16
C PHE A 5 17.14 6.26 -10.29
N PRO A 6 16.98 5.02 -10.81
CA PRO A 6 16.48 3.93 -9.99
C PRO A 6 17.44 3.71 -8.81
N SER A 7 16.88 3.53 -7.63
CA SER A 7 17.64 3.22 -6.42
C SER A 7 16.93 2.12 -5.65
N CYS A 8 17.68 1.40 -4.84
CA CYS A 8 17.20 0.38 -3.92
C CYS A 8 16.92 1.02 -2.57
N VAL A 9 15.71 0.87 -2.05
CA VAL A 9 15.27 1.46 -0.78
C VAL A 9 15.01 0.35 0.22
N PHE A 10 15.67 0.43 1.37
CA PHE A 10 15.49 -0.52 2.46
C PHE A 10 14.46 -0.01 3.46
N HIS A 11 13.61 -0.93 3.89
CA HIS A 11 12.64 -0.71 4.94
C HIS A 11 12.72 -1.82 5.99
N ARG A 12 12.55 -1.46 7.26
CA ARG A 12 12.35 -2.40 8.36
C ARG A 12 10.87 -2.45 8.71
N HIS A 13 10.40 -3.66 9.00
CA HIS A 13 9.04 -3.94 9.41
C HIS A 13 9.07 -4.61 10.78
N GLU A 14 8.96 -3.84 11.86
CA GLU A 14 8.90 -4.35 13.25
C GLU A 14 7.69 -5.29 13.44
N VAL A 15 6.60 -4.92 12.79
CA VAL A 15 5.43 -5.76 12.59
C VAL A 15 5.14 -5.71 11.09
N MET A 16 4.53 -6.76 10.53
CA MET A 16 4.12 -6.79 9.12
C MET A 16 3.33 -5.54 8.68
N GLU A 17 2.75 -4.79 9.62
CA GLU A 17 1.91 -3.61 9.38
C GLU A 17 2.63 -2.28 9.62
N LYS A 18 3.90 -2.25 10.00
CA LYS A 18 4.61 -1.01 10.30
C LYS A 18 5.90 -0.94 9.51
N SER A 19 5.97 -0.07 8.52
CA SER A 19 7.14 0.11 7.66
C SER A 19 7.90 1.39 8.00
N GLU A 20 9.20 1.26 8.25
CA GLU A 20 10.13 2.35 8.53
C GLU A 20 11.27 2.37 7.52
N TYR A 21 11.63 3.57 7.05
CA TYR A 21 12.75 3.76 6.13
C TYR A 21 14.08 3.54 6.86
N MET A 22 14.98 2.77 6.22
CA MET A 22 16.33 2.53 6.74
C MET A 22 17.37 3.33 5.94
N CYS A 23 17.49 3.05 4.65
CA CYS A 23 18.48 3.65 3.77
C CYS A 23 18.14 3.48 2.29
N VAL A 24 18.94 4.13 1.45
CA VAL A 24 18.85 4.05 -0.01
C VAL A 24 20.23 3.77 -0.59
N CYS A 25 20.29 2.89 -1.58
CA CYS A 25 21.49 2.57 -2.34
C CYS A 25 21.22 2.84 -3.82
N ALA A 26 22.00 3.72 -4.43
CA ALA A 26 21.90 4.07 -5.84
C ALA A 26 22.81 3.21 -6.74
N GLN A 27 23.79 2.51 -6.16
CA GLN A 27 24.77 1.71 -6.88
C GLN A 27 24.93 0.32 -6.27
N LEU A 28 25.34 -0.66 -7.10
CA LEU A 28 25.65 -2.02 -6.62
C LEU A 28 26.84 -2.03 -5.65
N THR A 29 27.81 -1.14 -5.86
CA THR A 29 28.97 -0.97 -4.96
C THR A 29 28.55 -0.56 -3.55
N GLU A 30 27.56 0.32 -3.42
CA GLU A 30 27.01 0.73 -2.12
C GLU A 30 26.34 -0.45 -1.38
N LEU A 31 25.70 -1.37 -2.10
CA LEU A 31 25.13 -2.58 -1.54
C LEU A 31 26.21 -3.57 -1.09
N TYR A 32 27.23 -3.79 -1.92
CA TYR A 32 28.39 -4.60 -1.53
C TYR A 32 29.08 -4.03 -0.30
N ASP A 33 29.26 -2.71 -0.23
CA ASP A 33 29.83 -2.04 0.93
C ASP A 33 28.94 -2.19 2.17
N LEU A 34 27.62 -2.15 2.01
CA LEU A 34 26.67 -2.36 3.11
C LEU A 34 26.85 -3.74 3.76
N PHE A 35 27.00 -4.80 2.96
CA PHE A 35 27.28 -6.15 3.48
C PHE A 35 28.73 -6.31 3.96
N CYS A 36 29.73 -5.74 3.26
CA CYS A 36 31.14 -5.85 3.62
C CYS A 36 31.52 -5.08 4.90
N GLN A 37 30.99 -3.87 5.09
CA GLN A 37 31.31 -3.02 6.24
C GLN A 37 30.66 -3.53 7.52
N GLN A 38 29.51 -4.20 7.43
CA GLN A 38 28.83 -4.73 8.59
C GLN A 38 29.44 -6.05 9.08
N ALA A 39 30.06 -6.85 8.19
CA ALA A 39 30.86 -8.02 8.59
C ALA A 39 32.04 -7.63 9.50
N LYS A 40 32.61 -6.43 9.30
CA LYS A 40 33.70 -5.89 10.13
C LYS A 40 33.23 -5.33 11.47
N GLN A 41 31.94 -5.03 11.62
CA GLN A 41 31.37 -4.43 12.84
C GLN A 41 31.01 -5.49 13.89
N VAL A 42 30.83 -6.75 13.49
CA VAL A 42 30.62 -7.89 14.40
C VAL A 42 31.86 -8.14 15.30
N ASP A 43 33.05 -7.74 14.84
CA ASP A 43 34.32 -7.92 15.57
C ASP A 43 34.74 -6.68 16.40
N ALA A 44 34.08 -5.53 16.24
CA ALA A 44 34.47 -4.27 16.88
C ALA A 44 33.34 -3.76 17.80
N PHE A 45 33.48 -4.01 19.10
CA PHE A 45 32.62 -3.39 20.12
C PHE A 45 32.70 -1.86 20.03
N ALA A 46 31.53 -1.24 19.85
CA ALA A 46 31.22 0.18 20.04
C ALA A 46 31.86 1.18 19.06
N SER A 47 31.09 1.57 18.03
CA SER A 47 31.06 2.96 17.56
C SER A 47 29.63 3.35 17.19
N ALA A 48 29.10 4.36 17.88
CA ALA A 48 27.72 4.84 17.79
C ALA A 48 27.45 5.71 16.54
N ASP A 49 27.85 5.24 15.37
CA ASP A 49 27.30 5.73 14.09
C ASP A 49 26.34 4.66 13.57
N SER A 50 25.04 4.97 13.70
CA SER A 50 23.89 4.11 13.44
C SER A 50 23.76 3.74 11.96
N LYS A 51 24.64 2.87 11.47
CA LYS A 51 24.46 2.28 10.15
C LYS A 51 23.27 1.31 10.15
N PRO A 52 22.46 1.29 9.08
CA PRO A 52 21.24 0.50 9.00
C PRO A 52 21.56 -1.00 8.96
N ASN A 53 21.30 -1.74 10.04
CA ASN A 53 21.55 -3.18 10.11
C ASN A 53 20.57 -3.96 9.23
N VAL A 54 21.07 -4.59 8.15
CA VAL A 54 20.27 -5.33 7.16
C VAL A 54 20.43 -6.85 7.26
N TYR A 55 21.10 -7.37 8.31
CA TYR A 55 21.30 -8.80 8.47
C TYR A 55 20.04 -9.54 8.93
N SER A 56 19.91 -10.78 8.43
CA SER A 56 18.91 -11.76 8.86
C SER A 56 18.93 -11.98 10.38
N THR A 57 20.12 -12.05 10.98
CA THR A 57 20.32 -12.32 12.42
C THR A 57 19.86 -11.17 13.31
N SER A 58 19.71 -9.96 12.77
CA SER A 58 19.24 -8.77 13.48
C SER A 58 17.72 -8.68 13.63
N LEU A 59 16.98 -9.55 12.92
CA LEU A 59 15.53 -9.60 12.95
C LEU A 59 15.05 -10.20 14.27
N ALA A 60 14.18 -9.50 14.99
CA ALA A 60 13.40 -10.13 16.04
C ALA A 60 12.33 -11.06 15.44
N LEU A 61 11.67 -11.85 16.29
CA LEU A 61 10.62 -12.77 15.85
C LEU A 61 9.48 -11.97 15.17
N HIS A 62 9.06 -12.42 13.97
CA HIS A 62 8.06 -11.78 13.10
C HIS A 62 8.46 -10.45 12.45
N GLU A 63 9.69 -9.99 12.67
CA GLU A 63 10.20 -8.84 11.95
C GLU A 63 10.57 -9.19 10.52
N SER A 64 10.50 -8.18 9.66
CA SER A 64 10.95 -8.28 8.28
C SER A 64 11.83 -7.13 7.86
N ILE A 65 12.73 -7.38 6.91
CA ILE A 65 13.45 -6.35 6.18
C ILE A 65 13.12 -6.51 4.71
N SER A 66 12.95 -5.41 4.00
CA SER A 66 12.69 -5.42 2.56
C SER A 66 13.56 -4.41 1.83
N MET A 67 13.99 -4.77 0.63
CA MET A 67 14.59 -3.86 -0.33
C MET A 67 13.65 -3.75 -1.54
N THR A 68 13.24 -2.54 -1.91
CA THR A 68 12.39 -2.28 -3.08
C THR A 68 12.99 -1.24 -4.00
N ALA A 69 12.58 -1.19 -5.26
CA ALA A 69 12.92 -0.08 -6.13
C ALA A 69 12.31 1.24 -5.60
N SER A 70 12.97 2.38 -5.78
CA SER A 70 12.47 3.70 -5.37
C SER A 70 11.23 4.15 -6.14
N ASP A 71 11.05 3.63 -7.34
CA ASP A 71 9.85 3.78 -8.18
C ASP A 71 8.82 2.67 -7.95
N ALA A 72 9.03 1.76 -6.99
CA ALA A 72 8.08 0.69 -6.72
C ALA A 72 6.74 1.26 -6.28
N ASP A 73 5.69 0.75 -6.91
CA ASP A 73 4.30 1.01 -6.59
C ASP A 73 3.57 -0.33 -6.50
N TYR A 74 2.78 -0.50 -5.47
CA TYR A 74 1.97 -1.70 -5.31
C TYR A 74 0.71 -1.58 -6.17
N ASP A 75 0.46 -2.56 -7.02
CA ASP A 75 -0.75 -2.66 -7.82
C ASP A 75 -1.33 -4.09 -7.84
N SER A 76 -2.41 -4.26 -8.60
CA SER A 76 -3.08 -5.56 -8.75
C SER A 76 -2.21 -6.67 -9.36
N LEU A 77 -1.08 -6.32 -9.98
CA LEU A 77 -0.12 -7.22 -10.62
C LEU A 77 1.14 -7.43 -9.77
N THR A 78 1.30 -6.75 -8.64
CA THR A 78 2.38 -7.00 -7.68
C THR A 78 2.16 -8.34 -6.99
N ARG A 79 3.14 -9.24 -7.09
CA ARG A 79 3.11 -10.57 -6.48
C ARG A 79 4.43 -10.89 -5.81
N CYS A 80 4.45 -11.94 -5.01
CA CYS A 80 5.68 -12.47 -4.47
C CYS A 80 5.82 -13.98 -4.63
N HIS A 81 7.07 -14.42 -4.52
CA HIS A 81 7.50 -15.81 -4.62
C HIS A 81 8.41 -16.09 -3.43
N ILE A 82 8.01 -17.01 -2.56
CA ILE A 82 8.57 -17.16 -1.21
C ILE A 82 9.17 -18.55 -1.07
N ILE A 83 10.40 -18.56 -0.56
CA ILE A 83 11.07 -19.74 -0.01
C ILE A 83 10.93 -19.66 1.50
N GLU A 84 10.40 -20.71 2.09
CA GLU A 84 10.22 -20.83 3.54
C GLU A 84 11.21 -21.85 4.10
N THR A 85 11.28 -21.99 5.43
CA THR A 85 12.07 -23.03 6.11
C THR A 85 13.60 -22.91 5.92
N LEU A 86 14.10 -21.68 5.73
CA LEU A 86 15.54 -21.42 5.67
C LEU A 86 16.11 -21.34 7.09
N THR A 87 17.18 -22.11 7.34
CA THR A 87 17.94 -22.05 8.60
C THR A 87 18.79 -20.78 8.67
N GLU A 88 19.28 -20.43 9.87
CA GLU A 88 20.11 -19.24 10.10
C GLU A 88 21.39 -19.20 9.23
N ASP A 89 22.06 -20.35 9.09
CA ASP A 89 23.27 -20.47 8.27
C ASP A 89 22.97 -20.29 6.78
N GLN A 90 21.85 -20.84 6.30
CA GLN A 90 21.44 -20.76 4.90
C GLN A 90 20.92 -19.38 4.53
N VAL A 91 20.11 -18.77 5.42
CA VAL A 91 19.41 -17.53 5.12
C VAL A 91 20.37 -16.36 4.96
N THR A 92 21.48 -16.35 5.69
CA THR A 92 22.43 -15.23 5.64
C THR A 92 23.03 -15.10 4.24
N PHE A 93 23.55 -16.20 3.69
CA PHE A 93 24.07 -16.24 2.33
C PHE A 93 22.96 -16.03 1.29
N PHE A 94 21.81 -16.68 1.48
CA PHE A 94 20.70 -16.58 0.54
C PHE A 94 20.13 -15.16 0.45
N TRP A 95 20.01 -14.46 1.58
CA TRP A 95 19.53 -13.08 1.65
C TRP A 95 20.46 -12.12 0.92
N GLU A 96 21.77 -12.21 1.16
CA GLU A 96 22.75 -11.39 0.46
C GLU A 96 22.67 -11.60 -1.06
N HIS A 97 22.66 -12.86 -1.49
CA HIS A 97 22.50 -13.22 -2.91
C HIS A 97 21.19 -12.68 -3.49
N ALA A 98 20.08 -12.81 -2.77
CA ALA A 98 18.77 -12.34 -3.20
C ALA A 98 18.68 -10.81 -3.31
N VAL A 99 19.31 -10.09 -2.38
CA VAL A 99 19.44 -8.62 -2.42
C VAL A 99 20.25 -8.19 -3.63
N MET A 100 21.41 -8.80 -3.86
CA MET A 100 22.25 -8.49 -5.02
C MET A 100 21.53 -8.78 -6.34
N PHE A 101 20.88 -9.94 -6.44
CA PHE A 101 20.06 -10.33 -7.59
C PHE A 101 18.95 -9.29 -7.88
N ALA A 102 18.16 -8.92 -6.86
CA ALA A 102 17.09 -7.94 -7.04
C ALA A 102 17.63 -6.56 -7.40
N ALA A 103 18.77 -6.16 -6.81
CA ALA A 103 19.40 -4.87 -7.09
C ALA A 103 19.94 -4.79 -8.52
N GLU A 104 20.55 -5.87 -9.03
CA GLU A 104 20.98 -5.94 -10.43
C GLU A 104 19.80 -5.69 -11.38
N HIS A 105 18.64 -6.30 -11.11
CA HIS A 105 17.43 -6.05 -11.89
C HIS A 105 16.91 -4.61 -11.77
N ILE A 106 17.00 -3.99 -10.59
CA ILE A 106 16.48 -2.64 -10.32
C ILE A 106 17.38 -1.56 -10.92
N LEU A 107 18.70 -1.70 -10.77
CA LEU A 107 19.72 -0.70 -11.12
C LEU A 107 20.19 -0.84 -12.57
N SER A 108 20.26 -2.06 -13.12
CA SER A 108 20.68 -2.29 -14.51
C SER A 108 19.58 -2.02 -15.53
N SER A 109 18.38 -1.66 -15.07
CA SER A 109 17.26 -1.36 -15.95
C SER A 109 17.52 -0.06 -16.73
N SER A 110 17.73 -0.17 -18.04
CA SER A 110 17.85 1.00 -18.91
C SER A 110 16.54 1.81 -18.94
N PRO A 111 16.58 3.15 -18.78
CA PRO A 111 15.39 4.00 -18.84
C PRO A 111 14.71 4.03 -20.22
N VAL A 112 15.32 3.40 -21.24
CA VAL A 112 14.87 3.44 -22.64
C VAL A 112 13.76 2.43 -22.93
N SER A 113 13.55 1.41 -22.09
CA SER A 113 12.48 0.40 -22.30
C SER A 113 11.14 0.85 -21.71
N LEU A 114 10.56 1.93 -22.27
CA LEU A 114 9.25 2.46 -21.85
C LEU A 114 8.08 1.48 -22.06
N ARG A 115 8.27 0.40 -22.83
CA ARG A 115 7.18 -0.52 -23.23
C ARG A 115 7.06 -1.79 -22.40
N ARG A 116 8.05 -2.14 -21.58
CA ARG A 116 8.00 -3.36 -20.76
C ARG A 116 8.49 -3.05 -19.35
N GLY A 117 7.55 -2.95 -18.42
CA GLY A 117 7.84 -2.70 -17.00
C GLY A 117 8.85 -3.69 -16.41
N LYS A 118 9.51 -3.26 -15.33
CA LYS A 118 10.46 -4.08 -14.57
C LYS A 118 9.71 -5.23 -13.89
N VAL A 119 10.26 -6.43 -14.06
CA VAL A 119 9.63 -7.65 -13.57
C VAL A 119 9.93 -7.88 -12.09
N VAL A 120 11.16 -7.59 -11.66
CA VAL A 120 11.56 -7.62 -10.24
C VAL A 120 11.42 -6.21 -9.68
N ARG A 121 10.75 -6.08 -8.54
CA ARG A 121 10.51 -4.82 -7.83
C ARG A 121 11.16 -4.77 -6.45
N GLY A 122 11.59 -5.91 -5.92
CA GLY A 122 12.26 -5.96 -4.64
C GLY A 122 12.41 -7.38 -4.11
N VAL A 123 12.85 -7.46 -2.86
CA VAL A 123 13.01 -8.69 -2.09
C VAL A 123 12.71 -8.39 -0.62
N PHE A 124 12.28 -9.37 0.15
CA PHE A 124 12.14 -9.27 1.59
C PHE A 124 12.57 -10.55 2.29
N ILE A 125 12.90 -10.41 3.56
CA ILE A 125 13.19 -11.48 4.50
C ILE A 125 12.31 -11.32 5.73
N THR A 126 11.78 -12.42 6.26
CA THR A 126 10.98 -12.46 7.49
C THR A 126 11.50 -13.57 8.39
N ARG A 127 11.62 -13.28 9.69
CA ARG A 127 11.91 -14.31 10.71
C ARG A 127 10.60 -14.89 11.24
N ASN A 128 10.29 -16.13 10.88
CA ASN A 128 9.04 -16.79 11.28
C ASN A 128 9.13 -17.48 12.64
N ALA A 129 10.30 -18.05 12.95
CA ALA A 129 10.60 -18.69 14.22
C ALA A 129 12.04 -18.38 14.65
N VAL A 130 12.47 -18.91 15.79
CA VAL A 130 13.81 -18.65 16.34
C VAL A 130 14.92 -18.98 15.33
N ALA A 131 14.80 -20.07 14.57
CA ALA A 131 15.79 -20.48 13.58
C ALA A 131 15.17 -20.71 12.19
N ASP A 132 14.00 -20.11 11.93
CA ASP A 132 13.26 -20.27 10.67
C ASP A 132 13.01 -18.92 10.02
N PHE A 133 13.45 -18.80 8.77
CA PHE A 133 13.34 -17.61 7.97
C PHE A 133 12.66 -17.89 6.63
N SER A 134 12.00 -16.87 6.11
CA SER A 134 11.48 -16.85 4.75
C SER A 134 12.09 -15.71 3.98
N VAL A 135 12.43 -15.96 2.71
CA VAL A 135 12.90 -14.94 1.78
C VAL A 135 11.98 -14.94 0.57
N GLY A 136 11.49 -13.77 0.20
CA GLY A 136 10.54 -13.59 -0.87
C GLY A 136 11.01 -12.58 -1.91
N LEU A 137 10.88 -12.94 -3.18
CA LEU A 137 11.07 -12.03 -4.31
C LEU A 137 9.77 -11.29 -4.60
N ILE A 138 9.82 -9.97 -4.71
CA ILE A 138 8.70 -9.11 -5.09
C ILE A 138 8.78 -8.86 -6.61
N THR A 139 7.74 -9.25 -7.32
CA THR A 139 7.63 -9.12 -8.77
C THR A 139 6.41 -8.30 -9.17
N GLN A 140 6.41 -7.79 -10.40
CA GLN A 140 5.26 -7.12 -10.99
C GLN A 140 4.99 -7.71 -12.37
N GLY A 141 3.75 -8.17 -12.56
CA GLY A 141 3.29 -8.68 -13.85
C GLY A 141 2.43 -9.93 -13.72
N THR A 142 2.20 -10.57 -14.86
CA THR A 142 1.42 -11.81 -14.93
C THR A 142 2.34 -13.02 -14.98
N TRP A 143 1.89 -14.16 -14.44
CA TRP A 143 2.63 -15.42 -14.54
C TRP A 143 2.85 -15.90 -15.99
N ARG A 144 2.16 -15.29 -16.98
CA ARG A 144 2.38 -15.55 -18.40
C ARG A 144 3.64 -14.89 -18.97
N ASP A 145 4.25 -13.94 -18.25
CA ASP A 145 5.50 -13.30 -18.69
C ASP A 145 6.69 -14.26 -18.48
N GLN A 146 7.29 -14.70 -19.58
CA GLN A 146 8.47 -15.57 -19.56
C GLN A 146 9.66 -14.95 -18.80
N ARG A 147 9.78 -13.63 -18.79
CA ARG A 147 10.85 -12.93 -18.05
C ARG A 147 10.64 -13.06 -16.54
N LEU A 148 9.39 -13.10 -16.09
CA LEU A 148 9.03 -13.34 -14.69
C LEU A 148 9.36 -14.76 -14.30
N GLN A 149 8.97 -15.74 -15.12
CA GLN A 149 9.32 -17.13 -14.88
C GLN A 149 10.83 -17.35 -14.84
N ALA A 150 11.59 -16.72 -15.75
CA ALA A 150 13.05 -16.78 -15.76
C ALA A 150 13.66 -16.15 -14.50
N ALA A 151 13.22 -14.95 -14.11
CA ALA A 151 13.71 -14.28 -12.90
C ALA A 151 13.40 -15.08 -11.63
N VAL A 152 12.19 -15.64 -11.53
CA VAL A 152 11.79 -16.49 -10.40
C VAL A 152 12.60 -17.78 -10.33
N SER A 153 12.90 -18.40 -11.47
CA SER A 153 13.73 -19.60 -11.54
C SER A 153 15.19 -19.31 -11.17
N GLN A 154 15.73 -18.16 -11.57
CA GLN A 154 17.08 -17.73 -11.19
C GLN A 154 17.15 -17.40 -9.69
N PHE A 155 16.13 -16.73 -9.15
CA PHE A 155 16.03 -16.42 -7.72
C PHE A 155 15.95 -17.68 -6.86
N SER A 156 15.13 -18.67 -7.26
CA SER A 156 14.99 -19.90 -6.47
C SER A 156 16.26 -20.73 -6.46
N GLY A 157 17.02 -20.73 -7.57
CA GLY A 157 18.23 -21.53 -7.70
C GLY A 157 17.96 -22.99 -7.33
N PRO A 158 18.71 -23.59 -6.38
CA PRO A 158 18.48 -24.96 -5.93
C PRO A 158 17.31 -25.11 -4.94
N HIS A 159 16.77 -24.01 -4.42
CA HIS A 159 15.72 -24.03 -3.40
C HIS A 159 14.33 -24.20 -4.03
N THR A 160 13.44 -24.88 -3.31
CA THR A 160 12.03 -25.03 -3.73
C THR A 160 11.23 -23.82 -3.27
N LEU A 161 10.40 -23.27 -4.17
CA LEU A 161 9.46 -22.20 -3.82
C LEU A 161 8.22 -22.79 -3.13
N ASN A 162 8.02 -22.46 -1.86
CA ASN A 162 6.85 -22.88 -1.08
C ASN A 162 5.58 -22.15 -1.54
N LYS A 163 5.71 -20.87 -1.86
CA LYS A 163 4.58 -20.03 -2.33
C LYS A 163 4.97 -19.32 -3.62
N VAL A 164 4.15 -19.46 -4.64
CA VAL A 164 4.39 -18.87 -5.96
C VAL A 164 3.21 -17.98 -6.33
N TYR A 165 3.52 -16.76 -6.77
CA TYR A 165 2.53 -15.82 -7.30
C TYR A 165 1.45 -15.46 -6.26
N VAL A 166 1.86 -15.28 -5.00
CA VAL A 166 0.98 -14.91 -3.89
C VAL A 166 0.99 -13.39 -3.67
N GLU A 167 0.03 -12.88 -2.89
CA GLU A 167 0.05 -11.48 -2.47
C GLU A 167 1.21 -11.22 -1.49
N LEU A 168 1.80 -10.02 -1.58
CA LEU A 168 2.91 -9.63 -0.71
C LEU A 168 2.45 -9.61 0.76
N PRO A 169 3.14 -10.22 1.73
CA PRO A 169 2.69 -10.18 3.13
C PRO A 169 2.87 -8.80 3.79
N LEU A 170 3.87 -8.02 3.36
CA LEU A 170 4.22 -6.73 3.96
C LEU A 170 3.12 -5.68 3.77
N CYS A 171 2.64 -5.10 4.86
CA CYS A 171 1.58 -4.08 4.88
C CYS A 171 0.26 -4.56 4.27
N ALA A 172 -0.01 -5.87 4.24
CA ALA A 172 -1.20 -6.44 3.60
C ALA A 172 -2.52 -5.89 4.16
N ALA A 173 -2.59 -5.63 5.48
CA ALA A 173 -3.78 -5.09 6.15
C ALA A 173 -4.26 -3.74 5.57
N TYR A 174 -3.38 -2.96 4.94
CA TYR A 174 -3.72 -1.64 4.38
C TYR A 174 -4.17 -1.69 2.92
N ARG A 175 -4.02 -2.83 2.24
CA ARG A 175 -4.39 -2.94 0.82
C ARG A 175 -5.88 -3.10 0.59
N ALA A 176 -6.62 -3.48 1.63
CA ALA A 176 -8.07 -3.52 1.60
C ALA A 176 -8.72 -2.12 1.67
N ALA A 177 -7.92 -1.05 1.78
CA ALA A 177 -8.42 0.32 1.80
C ALA A 177 -9.07 0.70 0.46
N LYS A 178 -10.24 1.33 0.53
CA LYS A 178 -11.01 1.80 -0.62
C LYS A 178 -11.40 3.25 -0.43
N VAL A 179 -11.36 4.02 -1.50
CA VAL A 179 -11.91 5.38 -1.54
C VAL A 179 -13.27 5.35 -2.22
N ARG A 180 -14.26 5.96 -1.56
CA ARG A 180 -15.58 6.27 -2.13
C ARG A 180 -15.80 7.76 -2.04
N LEU A 181 -16.38 8.31 -3.10
CA LEU A 181 -16.68 9.72 -3.19
C LEU A 181 -18.19 9.89 -3.19
N TRP A 182 -18.65 10.91 -2.50
CA TRP A 182 -20.02 11.35 -2.52
C TRP A 182 -20.04 12.87 -2.49
N TRP A 183 -20.91 13.47 -3.27
CA TRP A 183 -21.21 14.89 -3.12
C TRP A 183 -22.71 15.06 -2.92
N GLU A 184 -23.09 16.10 -2.21
CA GLU A 184 -24.51 16.32 -1.93
C GLU A 184 -25.26 16.71 -3.21
N PRO A 185 -26.34 15.99 -3.58
CA PRO A 185 -27.17 16.41 -4.69
C PRO A 185 -27.79 17.77 -4.39
N ARG A 186 -27.56 18.77 -5.25
CA ARG A 186 -28.27 20.05 -5.19
C ARG A 186 -29.04 20.28 -6.49
N VAL A 187 -30.17 20.97 -6.34
CA VAL A 187 -31.00 21.42 -7.46
C VAL A 187 -30.41 22.69 -8.09
N GLU A 188 -29.67 23.46 -7.30
CA GLU A 188 -28.99 24.67 -7.73
C GLU A 188 -27.78 24.35 -8.61
N ARG A 189 -27.60 25.17 -9.65
CA ARG A 189 -26.43 25.06 -10.52
C ARG A 189 -25.18 25.54 -9.79
N VAL A 190 -24.04 24.97 -10.15
CA VAL A 190 -22.74 25.45 -9.67
C VAL A 190 -22.38 26.68 -10.50
N THR A 191 -22.07 27.79 -9.84
CA THR A 191 -21.65 29.04 -10.47
C THR A 191 -20.20 29.37 -10.09
N PRO A 192 -19.48 30.14 -10.92
CA PRO A 192 -18.13 30.59 -10.57
C PRO A 192 -18.10 31.34 -9.23
N HIS A 193 -17.02 31.17 -8.48
CA HIS A 193 -16.78 31.79 -7.17
C HIS A 193 -17.76 31.40 -6.05
N ARG A 194 -18.78 30.59 -6.35
CA ARG A 194 -19.75 30.10 -5.36
C ARG A 194 -19.29 28.75 -4.81
N VAL A 195 -19.50 28.57 -3.52
CA VAL A 195 -19.21 27.31 -2.84
C VAL A 195 -20.05 26.19 -3.45
N MET A 196 -19.37 25.16 -3.93
CA MET A 196 -20.00 23.98 -4.54
C MET A 196 -20.65 23.09 -3.47
N PRO A 197 -21.49 22.11 -3.85
CA PRO A 197 -22.03 21.14 -2.90
C PRO A 197 -20.91 20.42 -2.14
N PRO A 198 -21.06 20.19 -0.82
CA PRO A 198 -20.08 19.47 -0.01
C PRO A 198 -19.63 18.16 -0.63
N VAL A 199 -18.32 17.98 -0.75
CA VAL A 199 -17.71 16.74 -1.20
C VAL A 199 -17.29 15.92 0.03
N LYS A 200 -17.85 14.73 0.17
CA LYS A 200 -17.47 13.73 1.16
C LYS A 200 -16.53 12.71 0.53
N VAL A 201 -15.33 12.60 1.10
CA VAL A 201 -14.37 11.55 0.79
C VAL A 201 -14.45 10.51 1.90
N ILE A 202 -14.80 9.29 1.54
CA ILE A 202 -14.99 8.17 2.46
C ILE A 202 -13.89 7.16 2.21
N LEU A 203 -13.07 6.88 3.23
CA LEU A 203 -12.03 5.86 3.20
C LEU A 203 -12.47 4.68 4.05
N ASP A 204 -12.71 3.54 3.41
CA ASP A 204 -13.10 2.30 4.07
C ASP A 204 -11.92 1.34 4.13
N GLN A 205 -11.62 0.77 5.29
CA GLN A 205 -10.61 -0.25 5.48
C GLN A 205 -11.19 -1.43 6.27
N GLN A 206 -11.05 -2.63 5.72
CA GLN A 206 -11.40 -3.86 6.42
C GLN A 206 -10.27 -4.23 7.40
N GLN A 207 -10.58 -4.33 8.69
CA GLN A 207 -9.65 -4.81 9.71
C GLN A 207 -10.01 -6.23 10.14
N GLN A 208 -9.00 -7.08 10.25
CA GLN A 208 -9.14 -8.46 10.74
C GLN A 208 -8.83 -8.59 12.24
N GLN A 209 -8.37 -7.53 12.93
CA GLN A 209 -7.97 -7.60 14.34
C GLN A 209 -8.34 -6.34 15.14
N GLU A 210 -8.69 -6.52 16.41
CA GLU A 210 -9.39 -5.56 17.28
C GLU A 210 -8.47 -4.65 18.15
N GLN A 211 -7.17 -4.59 17.87
CA GLN A 211 -6.15 -3.88 18.67
C GLN A 211 -5.06 -3.35 17.70
N VAL A 212 -4.51 -2.14 17.73
CA VAL A 212 -4.42 -1.01 18.68
C VAL A 212 -4.48 0.29 17.84
N ASP A 213 -4.94 1.40 18.43
CA ASP A 213 -5.13 2.73 17.82
C ASP A 213 -6.32 2.91 16.85
N LYS A 214 -7.49 3.13 17.47
CA LYS A 214 -8.77 3.52 16.84
C LYS A 214 -8.72 4.83 16.03
N THR A 215 -7.59 5.54 15.98
CA THR A 215 -7.52 6.94 15.49
C THR A 215 -6.75 7.14 14.20
N LYS A 216 -5.93 6.18 13.72
CA LYS A 216 -5.14 6.38 12.48
C LYS A 216 -5.40 5.34 11.38
N LEU A 217 -5.62 5.80 10.15
CA LEU A 217 -5.52 5.00 8.93
C LEU A 217 -4.02 4.86 8.64
N CYS A 218 -3.38 3.84 9.22
CA CYS A 218 -1.94 3.67 9.03
C CYS A 218 -1.63 3.44 7.55
N GLY A 219 -0.53 4.04 7.06
CA GLY A 219 -0.10 3.95 5.66
C GLY A 219 -0.50 5.13 4.76
N TYR A 220 -1.55 5.90 5.10
CA TYR A 220 -1.96 7.09 4.34
C TYR A 220 -1.76 8.38 5.14
N ALA A 221 -1.36 9.46 4.46
CA ALA A 221 -0.99 10.73 5.07
C ALA A 221 -2.09 11.80 4.97
N ALA A 222 -2.67 11.96 3.78
CA ALA A 222 -3.60 13.03 3.47
C ALA A 222 -4.56 12.65 2.34
N VAL A 223 -5.64 13.41 2.22
CA VAL A 223 -6.53 13.40 1.06
C VAL A 223 -6.40 14.73 0.35
N ASN A 224 -6.15 14.67 -0.95
CA ASN A 224 -6.04 15.80 -1.85
C ASN A 224 -7.22 15.80 -2.81
N VAL A 225 -7.87 16.95 -2.97
CA VAL A 225 -8.97 17.20 -3.90
C VAL A 225 -8.51 18.24 -4.91
N PHE A 226 -8.68 17.97 -6.19
CA PHE A 226 -8.19 18.84 -7.26
C PHE A 226 -9.08 18.78 -8.49
N LEU A 227 -8.91 19.71 -9.42
CA LEU A 227 -9.57 19.65 -10.73
C LEU A 227 -8.71 18.87 -11.73
N CYS A 228 -9.31 17.88 -12.36
CA CYS A 228 -8.72 17.13 -13.46
C CYS A 228 -8.87 17.87 -14.81
N ARG A 229 -9.98 18.60 -14.98
CA ARG A 229 -10.24 19.44 -16.15
C ARG A 229 -11.29 20.52 -15.83
N PRO A 230 -11.27 21.66 -16.57
CA PRO A 230 -10.28 22.04 -17.57
C PRO A 230 -8.95 22.44 -16.90
N ALA A 231 -7.81 22.20 -17.58
CA ALA A 231 -6.48 22.46 -17.01
C ALA A 231 -6.21 23.95 -16.72
N ALA A 232 -6.95 24.84 -17.39
CA ALA A 232 -6.90 26.28 -17.14
C ALA A 232 -7.66 26.69 -15.88
N SER A 233 -8.54 25.84 -15.36
CA SER A 233 -9.37 26.15 -14.20
C SER A 233 -8.67 25.86 -12.88
N ARG A 234 -9.09 26.57 -11.83
CA ARG A 234 -8.57 26.42 -10.47
C ARG A 234 -9.68 26.02 -9.49
N LEU A 235 -9.35 25.02 -8.67
CA LEU A 235 -10.13 24.66 -7.50
C LEU A 235 -9.56 25.45 -6.31
N CYS A 236 -10.43 26.22 -5.66
CA CYS A 236 -10.10 27.01 -4.48
C CYS A 236 -10.83 26.44 -3.25
N GLY A 237 -10.40 26.89 -2.06
CA GLY A 237 -10.85 26.36 -0.78
C GLY A 237 -9.87 25.36 -0.16
N THR A 238 -10.34 24.57 0.81
CA THR A 238 -9.53 23.57 1.51
C THR A 238 -9.34 22.33 0.64
N THR A 239 -8.32 22.30 -0.21
CA THR A 239 -8.08 21.19 -1.16
C THR A 239 -7.28 20.02 -0.59
N ARG A 240 -6.76 20.14 0.64
CA ARG A 240 -5.98 19.08 1.30
C ARG A 240 -6.38 18.94 2.76
N LYS A 241 -6.61 17.70 3.20
CA LYS A 241 -6.86 17.36 4.62
C LYS A 241 -5.96 16.23 5.07
N LEU A 242 -5.30 16.39 6.22
CA LEU A 242 -4.43 15.39 6.82
C LEU A 242 -5.27 14.31 7.53
N LEU A 243 -4.88 13.04 7.39
CA LEU A 243 -5.52 11.92 8.08
C LEU A 243 -5.08 11.78 9.54
N ASN A 244 -3.90 12.31 9.88
CA ASN A 244 -3.30 12.23 11.23
C ASN A 244 -3.53 13.49 12.09
N GLY A 245 -4.46 14.37 11.68
CA GLY A 245 -4.74 15.65 12.35
C GLY A 245 -6.17 15.86 12.80
N ALA A 246 -7.01 14.81 12.83
CA ALA A 246 -8.38 14.91 13.33
C ALA A 246 -8.44 14.82 14.88
N ASP A 247 -7.59 15.58 15.56
CA ASP A 247 -7.83 16.00 16.94
C ASP A 247 -8.45 17.39 16.89
N GLY A 248 -9.77 17.45 17.16
CA GLY A 248 -10.51 18.70 17.32
C GLY A 248 -11.68 18.85 16.34
N GLY A 249 -12.85 18.35 16.72
CA GLY A 249 -14.08 18.64 15.98
C GLY A 249 -15.28 17.80 16.38
N THR A 250 -15.75 17.98 17.61
CA THR A 250 -17.00 17.47 18.18
C THR A 250 -17.18 15.96 18.26
N ALA A 251 -17.16 15.48 19.51
CA ALA A 251 -17.98 14.36 19.95
C ALA A 251 -19.47 14.67 19.69
N GLY A 252 -19.90 14.57 18.44
CA GLY A 252 -21.29 14.37 18.10
C GLY A 252 -21.54 12.87 18.22
N LYS A 253 -22.42 12.47 19.15
CA LYS A 253 -23.04 11.15 19.12
C LYS A 253 -23.37 10.82 17.66
N ALA A 254 -22.80 9.74 17.14
CA ALA A 254 -23.28 9.14 15.91
C ALA A 254 -24.65 8.53 16.22
N GLU A 255 -25.69 9.36 16.21
CA GLU A 255 -27.03 8.89 15.91
C GLU A 255 -27.00 8.37 14.49
N VAL A 256 -27.04 7.04 14.39
CA VAL A 256 -27.39 6.34 13.16
C VAL A 256 -28.76 6.87 12.73
N PRO A 257 -28.91 7.54 11.57
CA PRO A 257 -30.24 7.82 11.05
C PRO A 257 -30.91 6.47 10.80
N ALA A 258 -32.02 6.21 11.47
CA ALA A 258 -32.76 4.95 11.44
C ALA A 258 -33.42 4.63 10.08
N ALA A 259 -32.99 5.25 8.98
CA ALA A 259 -33.65 5.17 7.68
C ALA A 259 -32.91 4.33 6.61
N GLU A 260 -31.64 3.94 6.79
CA GLU A 260 -30.91 3.16 5.77
C GLU A 260 -30.46 1.75 6.18
N LYS A 261 -30.90 1.26 7.34
CA LYS A 261 -30.66 -0.13 7.79
C LYS A 261 -31.48 -1.20 7.05
N ARG A 262 -32.27 -0.87 6.03
CA ARG A 262 -33.25 -1.80 5.42
C ARG A 262 -32.99 -2.22 3.97
N ARG A 263 -31.75 -2.16 3.46
CA ARG A 263 -31.53 -2.51 2.05
C ARG A 263 -30.48 -3.56 1.68
N TRP A 264 -29.79 -4.18 2.65
CA TRP A 264 -28.81 -5.23 2.33
C TRP A 264 -29.02 -6.59 3.02
N ASP A 265 -30.08 -6.75 3.82
CA ASP A 265 -30.55 -8.07 4.28
C ASP A 265 -31.60 -8.65 3.34
N ILE A 266 -31.21 -9.07 2.12
CA ILE A 266 -32.04 -9.97 1.31
C ILE A 266 -31.19 -11.09 0.70
N LYS A 267 -31.29 -12.25 1.37
CA LYS A 267 -31.31 -13.62 0.85
C LYS A 267 -30.04 -14.16 0.17
N SER A 268 -29.20 -14.80 0.98
CA SER A 268 -28.67 -16.13 0.63
C SER A 268 -29.40 -17.18 1.47
N LYS A 269 -30.60 -17.56 1.02
CA LYS A 269 -31.25 -18.81 1.43
C LYS A 269 -31.07 -19.77 0.25
N ALA A 270 -29.92 -20.46 0.20
CA ALA A 270 -29.81 -21.68 -0.56
C ALA A 270 -30.45 -22.80 0.26
N ALA A 271 -31.29 -23.58 -0.42
CA ALA A 271 -32.20 -24.54 0.15
C ALA A 271 -31.49 -25.68 0.89
N ALA A 272 -32.17 -26.15 1.94
CA ALA A 272 -31.88 -27.41 2.62
C ALA A 272 -32.03 -28.58 1.65
N PHE A 273 -30.99 -29.40 1.54
CA PHE A 273 -31.12 -30.85 1.45
C PHE A 273 -30.14 -31.45 2.44
N SER A 274 -30.71 -32.00 3.51
CA SER A 274 -30.06 -32.84 4.50
C SER A 274 -29.81 -34.22 3.90
N ILE A 275 -28.56 -34.66 3.89
CA ILE A 275 -28.20 -36.08 4.07
C ILE A 275 -27.09 -36.09 5.11
N ASP A 276 -27.30 -36.91 6.14
CA ASP A 276 -26.38 -37.22 7.23
C ASP A 276 -24.95 -37.43 6.74
N ASP A 277 -23.99 -36.75 7.35
CA ASP A 277 -22.71 -37.38 7.61
C ASP A 277 -22.11 -36.84 8.92
N SER A 278 -22.07 -37.74 9.89
CA SER A 278 -21.51 -37.56 11.21
C SER A 278 -19.99 -37.68 11.16
N GLN A 279 -19.26 -36.57 11.26
CA GLN A 279 -17.96 -36.43 11.96
C GLN A 279 -17.29 -35.08 11.66
N GLY A 280 -16.80 -34.42 12.72
CA GLY A 280 -15.86 -33.30 12.61
C GLY A 280 -16.46 -31.92 12.87
N ALA A 281 -16.65 -31.57 14.14
CA ALA A 281 -16.91 -30.20 14.57
C ALA A 281 -15.69 -29.30 14.37
N ALA A 282 -15.45 -28.84 13.13
CA ALA A 282 -14.61 -27.69 12.86
C ALA A 282 -15.42 -26.44 13.17
N ARG A 283 -15.18 -25.85 14.34
CA ARG A 283 -15.69 -24.52 14.69
C ARG A 283 -15.13 -23.51 13.70
N CYS A 284 -15.89 -23.18 12.67
CA CYS A 284 -15.73 -21.92 11.95
C CYS A 284 -15.99 -20.79 12.96
N ARG A 285 -14.92 -20.27 13.57
CA ARG A 285 -14.94 -18.94 14.16
C ARG A 285 -15.15 -17.97 13.01
N GLU A 286 -16.38 -17.54 12.81
CA GLU A 286 -16.67 -16.29 12.12
C GLU A 286 -15.97 -15.19 12.93
N GLN A 287 -14.72 -14.87 12.56
CA GLN A 287 -14.10 -13.63 12.99
C GLN A 287 -14.91 -12.51 12.35
N ALA A 288 -15.67 -11.79 13.18
CA ALA A 288 -16.43 -10.63 12.72
C ALA A 288 -15.45 -9.66 12.05
N SER A 289 -15.58 -9.47 10.73
CA SER A 289 -14.81 -8.46 10.03
C SER A 289 -15.34 -7.08 10.44
N TRP A 290 -14.47 -6.25 11.03
CA TRP A 290 -14.84 -4.89 11.37
C TRP A 290 -14.40 -3.96 10.24
N TRP A 291 -15.33 -3.10 9.82
CA TRP A 291 -15.11 -2.14 8.75
C TRP A 291 -14.88 -0.79 9.40
N ARG A 292 -13.71 -0.21 9.16
CA ARG A 292 -13.39 1.13 9.62
C ARG A 292 -13.62 2.12 8.48
N SER A 293 -14.38 3.17 8.75
CA SER A 293 -14.65 4.23 7.77
C SER A 293 -14.21 5.58 8.32
N VAL A 294 -13.44 6.33 7.54
CA VAL A 294 -13.07 7.72 7.81
C VAL A 294 -13.73 8.60 6.77
N VAL A 295 -14.51 9.58 7.22
CA VAL A 295 -15.22 10.53 6.35
C VAL A 295 -14.60 11.91 6.50
N LEU A 296 -14.08 12.44 5.39
CA LEU A 296 -13.58 13.80 5.29
C LEU A 296 -14.56 14.64 4.48
N HIS A 297 -14.97 15.76 5.05
CA HIS A 297 -15.87 16.72 4.42
C HIS A 297 -15.08 17.85 3.77
N PHE A 298 -15.45 18.28 2.58
CA PHE A 298 -14.84 19.39 1.85
C PHE A 298 -15.98 20.34 1.47
N ASP A 299 -16.19 21.35 2.33
CA ASP A 299 -17.43 22.15 2.36
C ASP A 299 -17.24 23.58 1.85
N ASP A 300 -16.00 23.97 1.51
CA ASP A 300 -15.59 25.32 1.12
C ASP A 300 -14.97 25.37 -0.28
N LEU A 301 -15.17 24.32 -1.08
CA LEU A 301 -14.62 24.23 -2.42
C LEU A 301 -15.39 25.14 -3.39
N PHE A 302 -14.68 25.80 -4.30
CA PHE A 302 -15.28 26.57 -5.40
C PHE A 302 -14.33 26.61 -6.61
N VAL A 303 -14.90 26.91 -7.76
CA VAL A 303 -14.21 26.97 -9.06
C VAL A 303 -14.30 28.39 -9.60
N LEU A 304 -13.28 28.86 -10.34
CA LEU A 304 -13.25 30.25 -10.82
C LEU A 304 -13.78 30.41 -12.24
N GLU A 305 -13.81 29.33 -13.02
CA GLU A 305 -14.09 29.36 -14.44
C GLU A 305 -15.38 28.62 -14.78
N GLU A 306 -16.04 29.04 -15.87
CA GLU A 306 -17.19 28.34 -16.43
C GLU A 306 -16.78 27.11 -17.25
N GLY A 307 -17.76 26.24 -17.49
CA GLY A 307 -17.62 25.09 -18.36
C GLY A 307 -17.71 23.76 -17.61
N GLU A 308 -17.36 22.68 -18.30
CA GLU A 308 -17.44 21.32 -17.76
C GLU A 308 -16.21 21.02 -16.89
N HIS A 309 -16.45 20.73 -15.62
CA HIS A 309 -15.42 20.48 -14.62
C HIS A 309 -15.45 19.02 -14.16
N LEU A 310 -14.27 18.49 -13.83
CA LEU A 310 -14.11 17.17 -13.24
C LEU A 310 -13.23 17.27 -12.01
N VAL A 311 -13.76 16.90 -10.85
CA VAL A 311 -13.00 16.86 -9.59
C VAL A 311 -12.43 15.47 -9.38
N GLY A 312 -11.12 15.41 -9.15
CA GLY A 312 -10.36 14.24 -8.75
C GLY A 312 -10.01 14.26 -7.27
N VAL A 313 -9.86 13.08 -6.71
CA VAL A 313 -9.44 12.87 -5.32
C VAL A 313 -8.32 11.84 -5.30
N GLU A 314 -7.20 12.20 -4.68
CA GLU A 314 -6.06 11.31 -4.44
C GLU A 314 -5.80 11.17 -2.95
N VAL A 315 -5.60 9.94 -2.48
CA VAL A 315 -5.15 9.67 -1.11
C VAL A 315 -3.64 9.50 -1.12
N GLU A 316 -2.95 10.44 -0.50
CA GLU A 316 -1.51 10.45 -0.39
C GLU A 316 -1.04 9.33 0.54
N ARG A 317 -0.17 8.47 0.02
CA ARG A 317 0.49 7.41 0.80
C ARG A 317 1.66 8.00 1.59
N LEU A 318 1.88 7.48 2.79
CA LEU A 318 3.12 7.77 3.52
C LEU A 318 4.32 7.24 2.71
N PRO A 319 5.45 7.97 2.66
CA PRO A 319 6.61 7.58 1.87
C PRO A 319 7.10 6.15 2.14
N SER A 320 7.13 5.71 3.41
CA SER A 320 7.58 4.36 3.80
C SER A 320 6.62 3.23 3.42
N TYR A 321 5.39 3.56 3.01
CA TYR A 321 4.38 2.58 2.61
C TYR A 321 4.15 2.54 1.10
N LYS A 322 4.71 3.51 0.36
CA LYS A 322 4.46 3.71 -1.08
C LYS A 322 4.69 2.44 -1.91
N ALA A 323 5.72 1.66 -1.59
CA ALA A 323 6.05 0.43 -2.30
C ALA A 323 5.14 -0.77 -1.97
N PHE A 324 4.34 -0.68 -0.89
CA PHE A 324 3.64 -1.82 -0.30
C PHE A 324 2.11 -1.71 -0.34
N ILE A 325 1.58 -0.50 -0.52
CA ILE A 325 0.14 -0.21 -0.52
C ILE A 325 -0.28 0.53 -1.81
N PRO A 326 -1.49 0.28 -2.33
CA PRO A 326 -1.92 0.86 -3.59
C PRO A 326 -2.19 2.36 -3.48
N ALA A 327 -1.91 3.08 -4.58
CA ALA A 327 -2.43 4.42 -4.78
C ALA A 327 -3.96 4.38 -4.81
N LEU A 328 -4.62 5.23 -4.01
CA LEU A 328 -6.07 5.36 -4.04
C LEU A 328 -6.44 6.65 -4.76
N TYR A 329 -7.25 6.50 -5.80
CA TYR A 329 -7.72 7.60 -6.61
C TYR A 329 -9.21 7.42 -6.93
N GLY A 330 -9.93 8.52 -6.98
CA GLY A 330 -11.31 8.57 -7.42
C GLY A 330 -11.61 9.89 -8.12
N HIS A 331 -12.74 9.96 -8.80
CA HIS A 331 -13.24 11.20 -9.38
C HIS A 331 -14.75 11.28 -9.19
N LEU A 332 -15.25 12.50 -9.05
CA LEU A 332 -16.68 12.76 -9.10
C LEU A 332 -17.17 12.68 -10.56
N ALA A 333 -18.47 12.55 -10.75
CA ALA A 333 -19.04 12.74 -12.08
C ALA A 333 -18.75 14.16 -12.58
N PRO A 334 -18.50 14.36 -13.89
CA PRO A 334 -18.38 15.71 -14.43
C PRO A 334 -19.62 16.56 -14.14
N PHE A 335 -19.42 17.86 -13.95
CA PHE A 335 -20.50 18.84 -13.78
C PHE A 335 -20.24 20.09 -14.59
N LEU A 336 -21.32 20.82 -14.85
CA LEU A 336 -21.28 22.09 -15.55
C LEU A 336 -21.29 23.25 -14.56
N VAL A 337 -20.39 24.19 -14.77
CA VAL A 337 -20.33 25.48 -14.10
C VAL A 337 -20.81 26.54 -15.09
N VAL A 338 -21.77 27.37 -14.69
CA VAL A 338 -22.38 28.40 -15.57
C VAL A 338 -22.47 29.73 -14.84
N ASP A 339 -22.37 30.85 -15.57
CA ASP A 339 -22.40 32.20 -14.98
C ASP A 339 -23.73 32.57 -14.31
N HIS A 340 -24.83 31.91 -14.67
CA HIS A 340 -26.19 32.32 -14.27
C HIS A 340 -27.01 31.18 -13.65
N GLU A 341 -27.60 31.44 -12.49
CA GLU A 341 -28.53 30.53 -11.81
C GLU A 341 -29.88 30.36 -12.55
N ASN A 342 -30.21 31.26 -13.48
CA ASN A 342 -31.56 31.43 -14.04
C ASN A 342 -31.70 31.22 -15.57
N ALA A 343 -30.80 30.46 -16.21
CA ALA A 343 -30.92 30.17 -17.65
C ALA A 343 -31.59 28.81 -17.95
#